data_AF-A0A4U0GG18-F1
#
_entry.id   AF-A0A4U0GG18-F1
#
_cell.length_a   1.000
_cell.length_b   1.000
_cell.length_c   1.000
_cell.angle_alpha   90.00
_cell.angle_beta   90.00
_cell.angle_gamma   90.00
#
_symmetry.space_group_name_H-M   'P 1'
#
loop_
_entity.id
_entity.type
_entity.pdbx_description
1 polymer ?
#
loop_
_entity_poly.entity_id
_entity_poly.type
_entity_poly.pdbx_seq_one_letter_code
_entity_poly.pdbx_strand_id
1 'polypeptide(L)'
;MFDDWRGHARPDYRPTARQQTLVDAVAVALAHGHERVADVCAAVAKELAIPEALLRRDDAQGGVYQDVYCAIQYLRHRADHRRHALAHEALAPVAGDILGTLVFNTNYKQTTGCVIESVDGTSITLLGKRGALCVRLQSTALGIRYAMDAAAERGRRRDGWEEFLATRHPVATGPQSQTEAHAGAVDAQLPLFAV
;
A
#
# COMPACT_ATOMS: atom_id res chain seq x y z
N MET A 1 24.95 2.07 17.37
CA MET A 1 24.16 3.27 17.01
C MET A 1 23.32 2.89 15.78
N PHE A 2 22.28 2.09 15.98
CA PHE A 2 21.41 1.53 14.93
C PHE A 2 19.93 1.58 15.35
N ASP A 3 19.67 1.48 16.66
CA ASP A 3 18.32 1.59 17.24
C ASP A 3 17.59 2.87 16.85
N ASP A 4 18.30 3.97 16.60
CA ASP A 4 17.70 5.26 16.27
C ASP A 4 16.98 5.26 14.91
N TRP A 5 17.32 4.36 13.99
CA TRP A 5 16.64 4.18 12.69
C TRP A 5 15.60 3.08 12.69
N ARG A 6 15.30 2.52 13.86
CA ARG A 6 14.31 1.44 14.00
C ARG A 6 12.95 1.95 13.57
N GLY A 7 12.36 1.27 12.59
CA GLY A 7 11.06 1.62 12.06
C GLY A 7 11.08 2.73 11.01
N HIS A 8 12.23 3.09 10.42
CA HIS A 8 12.31 4.08 9.33
C HIS A 8 11.42 3.78 8.12
N ALA A 9 10.96 2.53 7.93
CA ALA A 9 10.01 2.15 6.89
C ALA A 9 8.54 2.46 7.24
N ARG A 10 8.23 2.78 8.51
CA ARG A 10 6.85 2.99 8.96
C ARG A 10 6.33 4.37 8.54
N PRO A 11 5.01 4.52 8.28
CA PRO A 11 4.43 5.81 7.89
C PRO A 11 4.52 6.91 8.97
N ASP A 12 4.51 6.50 10.23
CA ASP A 12 4.52 7.37 11.41
C ASP A 12 5.94 7.73 11.87
N TYR A 13 6.98 7.13 11.30
CA TYR A 13 8.37 7.42 11.65
C TYR A 13 8.71 8.90 11.39
N ARG A 14 9.44 9.50 12.34
CA ARG A 14 9.93 10.88 12.24
C ARG A 14 11.43 10.87 12.53
N PRO A 15 12.28 11.28 11.55
CA PRO A 15 13.70 11.45 11.80
C PRO A 15 13.94 12.46 12.93
N THR A 16 14.94 12.21 13.76
CA THR A 16 15.47 13.20 14.70
C THR A 16 16.14 14.35 13.94
N ALA A 17 16.43 15.48 14.61
CA ALA A 17 17.10 16.63 13.97
C ALA A 17 18.42 16.24 13.29
N ARG A 18 19.22 15.37 13.93
CA ARG A 18 20.47 14.85 13.36
C ARG A 18 20.23 13.99 12.11
N GLN A 19 19.24 13.10 12.16
CA GLN A 19 18.90 12.24 11.02
C GLN A 19 18.32 13.05 9.87
N GLN A 20 17.59 14.13 10.16
CA GLN A 20 16.99 15.00 9.15
C GLN A 20 18.08 15.66 8.28
N THR A 21 19.17 16.14 8.88
CA THR A 21 20.33 16.67 8.13
C THR A 21 20.87 15.65 7.11
N LEU A 22 20.92 14.38 7.51
CA LEU A 22 21.37 13.31 6.61
C LEU A 22 20.35 13.01 5.52
N VAL A 23 19.07 12.96 5.87
CA VAL A 23 17.96 12.76 4.92
C VAL A 23 17.97 13.86 3.85
N ASP A 24 18.19 15.11 4.24
CA ASP A 24 18.21 16.24 3.32
C ASP A 24 19.40 16.13 2.34
N ALA A 25 20.59 15.80 2.84
CA ALA A 25 21.77 15.57 1.99
C ALA A 25 21.57 14.39 1.03
N VAL A 26 20.97 13.30 1.50
CA VAL A 26 20.62 12.15 0.64
C VAL A 26 19.58 12.54 -0.41
N ALA A 27 18.58 13.34 -0.06
CA ALA A 27 17.56 13.80 -1.00
C ALA A 27 18.18 14.63 -2.13
N VAL A 28 19.14 15.51 -1.81
CA VAL A 28 19.91 16.28 -2.80
C VAL A 28 20.72 15.34 -3.70
N ALA A 29 21.42 14.36 -3.13
CA ALA A 29 22.19 13.39 -3.92
C ALA A 29 21.31 12.58 -4.88
N LEU A 30 20.14 12.12 -4.44
CA LEU A 30 19.16 11.44 -5.29
C LEU A 30 18.61 12.35 -6.39
N ALA A 31 18.38 13.64 -6.09
CA ALA A 31 17.93 14.62 -7.07
C ALA A 31 18.97 14.92 -8.17
N HIS A 32 20.26 14.77 -7.85
CA HIS A 32 21.36 14.82 -8.82
C HIS A 32 21.54 13.54 -9.64
N GLY A 33 20.68 12.53 -9.45
CA GLY A 33 20.69 11.29 -10.22
C GLY A 33 21.64 10.22 -9.70
N HIS A 34 22.14 10.33 -8.47
CA HIS A 34 22.94 9.26 -7.87
C HIS A 34 22.04 8.08 -7.48
N GLU A 35 22.21 6.93 -8.14
CA GLU A 35 21.37 5.74 -7.88
C GLU A 35 22.06 4.71 -6.98
N ARG A 36 23.39 4.59 -7.07
CA ARG A 36 24.15 3.63 -6.28
C ARG A 36 24.44 4.21 -4.91
N VAL A 37 24.31 3.38 -3.87
CA VAL A 37 24.57 3.78 -2.48
C VAL A 37 25.98 4.36 -2.31
N ALA A 38 26.99 3.82 -3.00
CA ALA A 38 28.36 4.35 -2.94
C ALA A 38 28.47 5.80 -3.47
N ASP A 39 27.76 6.11 -4.56
CA ASP A 39 27.75 7.46 -5.16
C ASP A 39 27.01 8.45 -4.26
N VAL A 40 25.88 8.00 -3.66
CA VAL A 40 25.14 8.78 -2.66
C VAL A 40 26.02 9.04 -1.42
N CYS A 41 26.73 8.03 -0.92
CA CYS A 41 27.66 8.20 0.19
C CYS A 41 28.75 9.23 -0.14
N ALA A 42 29.38 9.15 -1.31
CA ALA A 42 30.41 10.12 -1.72
C ALA A 42 29.85 11.55 -1.81
N ALA A 43 28.65 11.72 -2.36
CA ALA A 43 27.98 13.01 -2.41
C ALA A 43 27.66 13.56 -1.01
N VAL A 44 27.13 12.73 -0.12
CA VAL A 44 26.83 13.09 1.28
C VAL A 44 28.10 13.41 2.07
N ALA A 45 29.20 12.68 1.85
CA ALA A 45 30.50 12.94 2.46
C ALA A 45 30.96 14.37 2.18
N LYS A 46 30.87 14.76 0.90
CA LYS A 46 31.25 16.09 0.42
C LYS A 46 30.34 17.18 0.99
N GLU A 47 29.03 16.98 0.92
CA GLU A 47 28.03 17.95 1.37
C GLU A 47 28.13 18.25 2.87
N LEU A 48 28.29 17.20 3.68
CA LEU A 48 28.32 17.32 5.14
C LEU A 48 29.74 17.39 5.72
N ALA A 49 30.77 17.49 4.86
CA ALA A 49 32.19 17.43 5.23
C ALA A 49 32.55 16.24 6.14
N ILE A 50 31.91 15.08 5.91
CA ILE A 50 32.15 13.85 6.65
C ILE A 50 33.35 13.13 6.03
N PRO A 51 34.33 12.67 6.83
CA PRO A 51 35.43 11.86 6.31
C PRO A 51 34.91 10.61 5.58
N GLU A 52 35.31 10.41 4.32
CA GLU A 52 34.85 9.28 3.50
C GLU A 52 35.14 7.90 4.14
N ALA A 53 36.16 7.82 5.00
CA ALA A 53 36.49 6.61 5.76
C ALA A 53 35.33 6.12 6.65
N LEU A 54 34.43 7.02 7.08
CA LEU A 54 33.25 6.70 7.91
C LEU A 54 32.05 6.21 7.09
N LEU A 55 32.14 6.24 5.76
CA LEU A 55 31.10 5.86 4.81
C LEU A 55 31.47 4.58 4.04
N ARG A 56 32.45 3.83 4.56
CA ARG A 56 32.77 2.49 4.05
C ARG A 56 31.78 1.49 4.62
N ARG A 57 31.56 0.39 3.93
CA ARG A 57 30.59 -0.65 4.33
C ARG A 57 31.14 -1.60 5.41
N ASP A 58 32.45 -1.60 5.62
CA ASP A 58 33.18 -2.62 6.40
C ASP A 58 33.23 -2.32 7.90
N ASP A 59 32.62 -1.22 8.34
CA ASP A 59 32.49 -0.84 9.74
C ASP A 59 31.43 -1.71 10.43
N ALA A 60 31.89 -2.83 11.01
CA ALA A 60 31.11 -3.83 11.72
C ALA A 60 30.20 -3.32 12.87
N GLN A 61 30.22 -2.02 13.18
CA GLN A 61 29.47 -1.37 14.25
C GLN A 61 28.24 -0.57 13.75
N GLY A 62 27.96 -0.56 12.43
CA GLY A 62 26.85 0.20 11.87
C GLY A 62 27.10 1.71 11.98
N GLY A 63 28.06 2.20 11.20
CA GLY A 63 28.46 3.61 11.16
C GLY A 63 27.62 4.47 10.20
N VAL A 64 28.21 5.57 9.74
CA VAL A 64 27.52 6.59 8.93
C VAL A 64 27.03 6.02 7.60
N TYR A 65 27.71 5.01 7.05
CA TYR A 65 27.24 4.26 5.88
C TYR A 65 25.83 3.69 6.09
N GLN A 66 25.59 3.07 7.26
CA GLN A 66 24.31 2.48 7.58
C GLN A 66 23.23 3.55 7.78
N ASP A 67 23.58 4.70 8.37
CA ASP A 67 22.67 5.84 8.50
C ASP A 67 22.23 6.35 7.11
N VAL A 68 23.17 6.48 6.16
CA VAL A 68 22.88 6.89 4.77
C VAL A 68 21.97 5.87 4.09
N TYR A 69 22.26 4.59 4.25
CA TYR A 69 21.42 3.52 3.71
C TYR A 69 19.99 3.60 4.26
N CYS A 70 19.83 3.75 5.58
CA CYS A 70 18.53 3.90 6.22
C CYS A 70 17.78 5.16 5.74
N ALA A 71 18.49 6.28 5.51
CA ALA A 71 17.91 7.50 4.96
C ALA A 71 17.41 7.31 3.52
N ILE A 72 18.16 6.60 2.66
CA ILE A 72 17.72 6.25 1.29
C ILE A 72 16.42 5.42 1.37
N GLN A 73 16.41 4.39 2.22
CA GLN A 73 15.25 3.52 2.36
C GLN A 73 14.04 4.27 2.93
N TYR A 74 14.24 5.15 3.92
CA TYR A 74 13.20 6.03 4.45
C TYR A 74 12.54 6.88 3.35
N LEU A 75 13.33 7.54 2.49
CA LEU A 75 12.79 8.35 1.40
C LEU A 75 12.00 7.50 0.39
N ARG A 76 12.51 6.31 0.05
CA ARG A 76 11.81 5.37 -0.83
C ARG A 76 10.48 4.90 -0.24
N HIS A 77 10.48 4.50 1.03
CA HIS A 77 9.25 4.11 1.73
C HIS A 77 8.25 5.26 1.82
N ARG A 78 8.70 6.49 2.09
CA ARG A 78 7.82 7.66 2.12
C ARG A 78 7.21 7.96 0.75
N ALA A 79 7.98 7.83 -0.33
CA ALA A 79 7.47 7.95 -1.68
C ALA A 79 6.45 6.85 -2.01
N ASP A 80 6.72 5.61 -1.60
CA ASP A 80 5.84 4.47 -1.79
C ASP A 80 4.51 4.62 -1.03
N HIS A 81 4.57 4.96 0.27
CA HIS A 81 3.39 5.28 1.09
C HIS A 81 2.55 6.39 0.45
N ARG A 82 3.19 7.43 -0.10
CA ARG A 82 2.50 8.49 -0.82
C ARG A 82 1.79 7.98 -2.08
N ARG A 83 2.42 7.10 -2.86
CA ARG A 83 1.79 6.48 -4.04
C ARG A 83 0.58 5.64 -3.65
N HIS A 84 0.70 4.86 -2.57
CA HIS A 84 -0.42 4.09 -2.02
C HIS A 84 -1.57 4.99 -1.57
N ALA A 85 -1.27 6.06 -0.83
CA ALA A 85 -2.27 7.02 -0.37
C ALA A 85 -2.98 7.72 -1.53
N LEU A 86 -2.23 8.21 -2.52
CA LEU A 86 -2.81 8.87 -3.71
C LEU A 86 -3.67 7.91 -4.54
N ALA A 87 -3.24 6.67 -4.72
CA ALA A 87 -4.04 5.67 -5.41
C ALA A 87 -5.32 5.33 -4.64
N HIS A 88 -5.26 5.26 -3.31
CA HIS A 88 -6.40 4.99 -2.47
C HIS A 88 -7.39 6.16 -2.44
N GLU A 89 -6.90 7.40 -2.37
CA GLU A 89 -7.71 8.62 -2.48
C GLU A 89 -8.38 8.73 -3.85
N ALA A 90 -7.64 8.48 -4.93
CA ALA A 90 -8.19 8.50 -6.29
C ALA A 90 -9.24 7.40 -6.51
N LEU A 91 -9.00 6.21 -5.95
CA LEU A 91 -9.97 5.11 -6.04
C LEU A 91 -11.14 5.30 -5.11
N ALA A 92 -10.99 5.94 -3.95
CA ALA A 92 -12.02 6.04 -2.90
C ALA A 92 -12.88 4.76 -2.82
N PRO A 93 -12.28 3.59 -2.51
CA PRO A 93 -12.92 2.30 -2.73
C PRO A 93 -14.13 2.12 -1.82
N VAL A 94 -15.26 1.69 -2.38
CA VAL A 94 -16.48 1.38 -1.64
C VAL A 94 -16.86 -0.08 -1.88
N ALA A 95 -17.34 -0.76 -0.84
CA ALA A 95 -17.87 -2.11 -0.98
C ALA A 95 -19.04 -2.12 -1.99
N GLY A 96 -19.01 -3.09 -2.91
CA GLY A 96 -19.94 -3.19 -4.04
C GLY A 96 -19.44 -2.57 -5.34
N ASP A 97 -18.32 -1.82 -5.33
CA ASP A 97 -17.77 -1.24 -6.56
C ASP A 97 -17.34 -2.31 -7.56
N ILE A 98 -17.79 -2.16 -8.80
CA ILE A 98 -17.46 -3.07 -9.90
C ILE A 98 -16.20 -2.56 -10.59
N LEU A 99 -15.13 -3.34 -10.47
CA LEU A 99 -13.83 -3.04 -11.09
C LEU A 99 -13.68 -3.70 -12.46
N GLY A 100 -14.45 -4.75 -12.77
CA GLY A 100 -14.38 -5.43 -14.07
C GLY A 100 -13.19 -6.40 -14.16
N THR A 101 -12.44 -6.38 -15.27
CA THR A 101 -11.32 -7.31 -15.50
C THR A 101 -10.01 -6.76 -14.95
N LEU A 102 -9.30 -7.58 -14.17
CA LEU A 102 -7.99 -7.27 -13.60
C LEU A 102 -6.97 -8.37 -13.97
N VAL A 103 -5.74 -7.96 -14.28
CA VAL A 103 -4.61 -8.87 -14.52
C VAL A 103 -3.49 -8.53 -13.54
N PHE A 104 -3.31 -9.35 -12.51
CA PHE A 104 -2.25 -9.12 -11.52
C PHE A 104 -0.90 -9.60 -12.04
N ASN A 105 0.10 -8.70 -12.10
CA ASN A 105 1.45 -9.02 -12.59
C ASN A 105 2.19 -10.08 -11.78
N THR A 106 1.78 -10.35 -10.53
CA THR A 106 2.42 -11.35 -9.66
C THR A 106 2.27 -12.79 -10.19
N ASN A 107 1.15 -13.09 -10.84
CA ASN A 107 0.87 -14.44 -11.35
C ASN A 107 0.33 -14.46 -12.79
N TYR A 108 0.20 -13.28 -13.42
CA TYR A 108 -0.38 -13.07 -14.73
C TYR A 108 -1.77 -13.69 -14.92
N LYS A 109 -2.49 -13.97 -13.82
CA LYS A 109 -3.81 -14.59 -13.87
C LYS A 109 -4.86 -13.51 -14.07
N GLN A 110 -5.60 -13.63 -15.16
CA GLN A 110 -6.78 -12.82 -15.42
C GLN A 110 -7.89 -13.18 -14.42
N THR A 111 -8.44 -12.15 -13.78
CA THR A 111 -9.62 -12.25 -12.92
C THR A 111 -10.71 -11.35 -13.50
N THR A 112 -11.88 -11.91 -13.81
CA THR A 112 -12.99 -11.18 -14.46
C THR A 112 -14.11 -10.88 -13.47
N GLY A 113 -14.90 -9.84 -13.76
CA GLY A 113 -16.04 -9.45 -12.94
C GLY A 113 -15.64 -9.15 -11.50
N CYS A 114 -14.48 -8.52 -11.30
CA CYS A 114 -13.99 -8.16 -9.97
C CYS A 114 -14.89 -7.10 -9.34
N VAL A 115 -15.30 -7.35 -8.10
CA VAL A 115 -16.09 -6.45 -7.26
C VAL A 115 -15.37 -6.28 -5.93
N ILE A 116 -15.43 -5.08 -5.35
CA ILE A 116 -14.93 -4.83 -4.00
C ILE A 116 -15.90 -5.45 -2.99
N GLU A 117 -15.44 -6.42 -2.21
CA GLU A 117 -16.23 -7.05 -1.15
C GLU A 117 -16.14 -6.25 0.15
N SER A 118 -14.93 -5.88 0.56
CA SER A 118 -14.67 -5.11 1.79
C SER A 118 -13.43 -4.23 1.64
N VAL A 119 -13.37 -3.19 2.46
CA VAL A 119 -12.23 -2.26 2.56
C VAL A 119 -11.82 -2.15 4.01
N ASP A 120 -10.59 -2.56 4.32
CA ASP A 120 -10.00 -2.55 5.65
C ASP A 120 -8.75 -1.66 5.64
N GLY A 121 -8.93 -0.36 5.87
CA GLY A 121 -7.88 0.63 5.73
C GLY A 121 -7.36 0.68 4.29
N THR A 122 -6.07 0.37 4.08
CA THR A 122 -5.46 0.33 2.74
C THR A 122 -5.61 -1.00 2.01
N SER A 123 -6.08 -2.03 2.71
CA SER A 123 -6.31 -3.37 2.16
C SER A 123 -7.73 -3.45 1.60
N ILE A 124 -7.85 -3.97 0.37
CA ILE A 124 -9.11 -4.09 -0.35
C ILE A 124 -9.30 -5.57 -0.69
N THR A 125 -10.41 -6.13 -0.24
CA THR A 125 -10.80 -7.49 -0.59
C THR A 125 -11.64 -7.47 -1.85
N LEU A 126 -11.24 -8.27 -2.83
CA LEU A 126 -11.88 -8.39 -4.13
C LEU A 126 -12.46 -9.79 -4.32
N LEU A 127 -13.66 -9.84 -4.89
CA LEU A 127 -14.31 -11.06 -5.34
C LEU A 127 -14.40 -11.05 -6.86
N GLY A 128 -13.99 -12.13 -7.52
CA GLY A 128 -14.05 -12.24 -8.97
C GLY A 128 -13.97 -13.69 -9.45
N LYS A 129 -13.83 -13.88 -10.77
CA LYS A 129 -13.78 -15.20 -11.39
C LYS A 129 -12.46 -15.46 -12.11
N ARG A 130 -11.96 -16.69 -11.98
CA ARG A 130 -10.85 -17.24 -12.78
C ARG A 130 -11.34 -18.51 -13.46
N GLY A 131 -11.78 -18.37 -14.71
CA GLY A 131 -12.53 -19.45 -15.38
C GLY A 131 -13.83 -19.75 -14.62
N ALA A 132 -14.02 -21.02 -14.25
CA ALA A 132 -15.20 -21.45 -13.49
C ALA A 132 -15.11 -21.17 -11.98
N LEU A 133 -13.93 -20.83 -11.46
CA LEU A 133 -13.71 -20.66 -10.02
C LEU A 133 -13.97 -19.22 -9.58
N CYS A 134 -14.74 -19.05 -8.52
CA CYS A 134 -14.81 -17.79 -7.77
C CYS A 134 -13.59 -17.69 -6.87
N VAL A 135 -12.92 -16.54 -6.87
CA VAL A 135 -11.73 -16.29 -6.07
C VAL A 135 -11.91 -15.02 -5.25
N ARG A 136 -11.45 -15.09 -4.00
CA ARG A 136 -11.29 -13.94 -3.10
C ARG A 136 -9.81 -13.61 -3.03
N LEU A 137 -9.47 -12.35 -3.22
CA LEU A 137 -8.08 -11.89 -3.20
C LEU A 137 -7.96 -10.55 -2.50
N GLN A 138 -6.82 -10.32 -1.86
CA GLN A 138 -6.51 -9.05 -1.21
C GLN A 138 -5.56 -8.25 -2.11
N SER A 139 -5.83 -6.95 -2.22
CA SER A 139 -4.98 -6.03 -2.95
C SER A 139 -5.01 -4.64 -2.30
N THR A 140 -4.18 -3.73 -2.82
CA THR A 140 -4.23 -2.31 -2.48
C THR A 140 -4.79 -1.54 -3.68
N ALA A 141 -5.23 -0.31 -3.48
CA ALA A 141 -5.67 0.55 -4.59
C ALA A 141 -4.58 0.71 -5.67
N LEU A 142 -3.31 0.80 -5.28
CA LEU A 142 -2.18 0.85 -6.20
C LEU A 142 -2.01 -0.47 -6.99
N GLY A 143 -2.21 -1.62 -6.33
CA GLY A 143 -2.22 -2.91 -6.99
C GLY A 143 -3.36 -3.06 -8.00
N ILE A 144 -4.54 -2.51 -7.70
CA ILE A 144 -5.69 -2.47 -8.61
C ILE A 144 -5.38 -1.61 -9.82
N ARG A 145 -4.80 -0.41 -9.62
CA ARG A 145 -4.33 0.46 -10.70
C ARG A 145 -3.45 -0.30 -11.69
N TYR A 146 -2.36 -0.90 -11.19
CA TYR A 146 -1.45 -1.66 -12.06
C TYR A 146 -2.13 -2.85 -12.73
N ALA A 147 -3.09 -3.49 -12.06
CA ALA A 147 -3.82 -4.62 -12.63
C ALA A 147 -4.84 -4.21 -13.71
N MET A 148 -5.38 -2.98 -13.65
CA MET A 148 -6.22 -2.40 -14.70
C MET A 148 -5.37 -2.03 -15.92
N ASP A 149 -4.28 -1.30 -15.71
CA ASP A 149 -3.37 -0.89 -16.79
C ASP A 149 -2.79 -2.13 -17.50
N ALA A 150 -2.34 -3.14 -16.73
CA ALA A 150 -1.85 -4.40 -17.29
C ALA A 150 -2.92 -5.20 -18.06
N ALA A 151 -4.20 -5.07 -17.69
CA ALA A 151 -5.30 -5.69 -18.41
C ALA A 151 -5.62 -4.95 -19.72
N ALA A 152 -5.56 -3.62 -19.71
CA ALA A 152 -5.74 -2.78 -20.89
C ALA A 152 -4.62 -2.99 -21.92
N GLU A 153 -3.35 -2.97 -21.48
CA GLU A 153 -2.18 -3.25 -22.33
C GLU A 153 -2.25 -4.61 -23.03
N ARG A 154 -2.87 -5.60 -22.37
CA ARG A 154 -3.06 -6.96 -22.89
C ARG A 154 -4.36 -7.15 -23.69
N GLY A 155 -5.13 -6.08 -23.91
CA GLY A 155 -6.41 -6.11 -24.61
C GLY A 155 -7.49 -6.92 -23.90
N ARG A 156 -7.35 -7.16 -22.58
CA ARG A 156 -8.36 -7.84 -21.75
C ARG A 156 -9.40 -6.89 -21.17
N ARG A 157 -9.17 -5.60 -21.37
CA ARG A 157 -10.00 -4.48 -20.97
C ARG A 157 -9.86 -3.36 -22.01
N ARG A 158 -10.88 -2.50 -22.15
CA ARG A 158 -10.90 -1.38 -23.09
C ARG A 158 -10.29 -0.10 -22.52
N ASP A 159 -10.51 0.12 -21.23
CA ASP A 159 -10.13 1.30 -20.45
C ASP A 159 -8.99 0.97 -19.48
N GLY A 160 -8.05 1.89 -19.31
CA GLY A 160 -7.03 1.84 -18.27
C GLY A 160 -7.51 2.47 -16.97
N TRP A 161 -6.60 2.69 -16.04
CA TRP A 161 -6.92 3.33 -14.76
C TRP A 161 -7.52 4.73 -14.91
N GLU A 162 -6.93 5.57 -15.76
CA GLU A 162 -7.35 6.97 -15.90
C GLU A 162 -8.74 7.08 -16.53
N GLU A 163 -9.02 6.29 -17.57
CA GLU A 163 -10.35 6.27 -18.21
C GLU A 163 -11.40 5.66 -17.29
N PHE A 164 -11.04 4.65 -16.49
CA PHE A 164 -11.95 4.08 -15.49
C PHE A 164 -12.35 5.12 -14.44
N LEU A 165 -11.38 5.88 -13.90
CA LEU A 165 -11.69 6.92 -12.91
C LEU A 165 -12.54 8.05 -13.50
N ALA A 166 -12.28 8.46 -14.75
CA ALA A 166 -13.04 9.51 -15.42
C ALA A 166 -14.51 9.13 -15.68
N THR A 167 -14.78 7.84 -15.90
CA THR A 167 -16.13 7.31 -16.20
C THR A 167 -16.87 6.80 -14.97
N ARG A 168 -16.18 6.71 -13.82
CA ARG A 168 -16.78 6.19 -12.60
C ARG A 168 -17.76 7.20 -12.00
N HIS A 169 -19.01 6.76 -11.91
CA HIS A 169 -20.00 7.38 -11.04
C HIS A 169 -19.92 6.69 -9.68
N PRO A 170 -19.74 7.43 -8.56
CA PRO A 170 -19.75 6.83 -7.25
C PRO A 170 -21.09 6.12 -7.03
N VAL A 171 -21.06 4.83 -6.70
CA VAL A 171 -22.26 4.11 -6.30
C VAL A 171 -22.71 4.74 -4.98
N ALA A 172 -23.84 5.45 -5.01
CA ALA A 172 -24.47 5.95 -3.80
C ALA A 172 -24.71 4.77 -2.86
N THR A 173 -24.19 4.87 -1.64
CA THR A 173 -24.30 3.84 -0.60
C THR A 173 -25.78 3.53 -0.37
N GLY A 174 -26.26 2.43 -0.95
CA GLY A 174 -27.56 1.86 -0.59
C GLY A 174 -27.50 1.34 0.85
N PRO A 175 -28.58 1.47 1.65
CA PRO A 175 -28.56 1.10 3.05
C PRO A 175 -28.18 -0.37 3.21
N GLN A 176 -27.19 -0.63 4.04
CA GLN A 176 -26.80 -1.98 4.44
C GLN A 176 -28.02 -2.68 5.03
N SER A 177 -28.52 -3.69 4.31
CA SER A 177 -29.60 -4.55 4.79
C SER A 177 -29.17 -5.18 6.11
N GLN A 178 -29.80 -4.73 7.20
CA GLN A 178 -29.76 -5.41 8.48
C GLN A 178 -30.23 -6.84 8.26
N THR A 179 -29.34 -7.79 8.50
CA THR A 179 -29.72 -9.21 8.59
C THR A 179 -30.61 -9.34 9.82
N GLU A 180 -31.91 -9.49 9.59
CA GLU A 180 -32.89 -9.93 10.58
C GLU A 180 -32.41 -11.24 11.19
N ALA A 181 -32.03 -11.21 12.46
CA ALA A 181 -31.88 -12.39 13.28
C ALA A 181 -33.28 -12.93 13.60
N HIS A 182 -33.71 -13.90 12.79
CA HIS A 182 -34.91 -14.68 13.05
C HIS A 182 -34.62 -15.66 14.21
N ALA A 183 -34.89 -15.25 15.44
CA ALA A 183 -34.98 -16.15 16.59
C ALA A 183 -36.45 -16.23 17.01
N GLY A 184 -37.10 -17.30 16.57
CA GLY A 184 -38.51 -17.56 16.83
C GLY A 184 -38.82 -17.65 18.31
N ALA A 185 -39.93 -17.00 18.68
CA ALA A 185 -40.65 -17.27 19.90
C ALA A 185 -41.17 -18.73 19.88
N VAL A 186 -40.86 -19.49 20.91
CA VAL A 186 -41.68 -20.63 21.31
C VAL A 186 -42.08 -20.40 22.76
N ASP A 187 -43.37 -20.10 22.88
CA ASP A 187 -44.18 -20.07 24.08
C ASP A 187 -44.11 -21.42 24.80
N ALA A 188 -43.81 -21.42 26.10
CA ALA A 188 -44.02 -22.58 26.97
C ALA A 188 -44.27 -22.12 28.40
N GLN A 189 -45.52 -21.73 28.61
CA GLN A 189 -46.17 -21.56 29.89
C GLN A 189 -46.21 -22.92 30.63
N LEU A 190 -45.73 -22.97 31.88
CA LEU A 190 -46.01 -24.07 32.82
C LEU A 190 -46.45 -23.49 34.18
N PRO A 191 -47.47 -24.09 34.84
CA PRO A 191 -48.21 -23.47 35.93
C PRO A 191 -47.63 -23.70 37.33
N LEU A 192 -48.13 -22.88 38.26
CA LEU A 192 -48.01 -22.94 39.72
C LEU A 192 -48.00 -24.35 40.31
N PHE A 193 -47.13 -24.57 41.31
CA PHE A 193 -47.52 -25.28 42.53
C PHE A 193 -46.85 -24.62 43.75
N ALA A 194 -47.70 -24.16 44.68
CA ALA A 194 -47.36 -23.89 46.06
C ALA A 194 -48.03 -24.96 46.91
N VAL A 195 -47.25 -25.62 47.78
CA VAL A 195 -47.62 -26.09 49.13
C VAL A 195 -46.36 -26.02 49.99
#